data_AF-A0A3D2RMC5-F1
#
_entry.id   AF-A0A3D2RMC5-F1
#
_cell.length_a   1.000
_cell.length_b   1.000
_cell.length_c   1.000
_cell.angle_alpha   90.00
_cell.angle_beta   90.00
_cell.angle_gamma   90.00
#
_symmetry.space_group_name_H-M   'P 1'
#
loop_
_entity.id
_entity.type
_entity.pdbx_description
1 polymer ?
#
loop_
_entity_poly.entity_id
_entity_poly.type
_entity_poly.pdbx_seq_one_letter_code
_entity_poly.pdbx_strand_id
1 'polypeptide(L)'
;MINKLQLNRKHVFIDWSLVEAGNGNSWSGTTDPWFMPNGIELRTFSPTVHPEPILLPEKPWEAYLISSWATVFEDEGIFKLYYEGYHAPDVVTGKDVQKYVSQVCYAESEDGVNWVRPELGIVNFKGESDTNIVFSGIQSSGIGPHGATVIKDPNGSVETRYKMIFGSVNEEKRTRHLRGATSPEGLHWTAIPDPLIYHACDTQSVLAWDEDEGFYRIYTRGYRNQSELIEGRHVWPERRTIDHSRSKDFF
;
A
#
# COMPACT_ATOMS: atom_id res chain seq x y z
N MET A 1 -7.05 -24.76 11.12
CA MET A 1 -7.23 -24.92 9.66
C MET A 1 -7.33 -23.50 9.11
N ILE A 2 -6.44 -23.09 8.21
CA ILE A 2 -6.51 -21.75 7.60
C ILE A 2 -7.73 -21.73 6.68
N ASN A 3 -8.58 -20.71 6.81
CA ASN A 3 -9.71 -20.53 5.91
C ASN A 3 -9.21 -19.99 4.58
N LYS A 4 -9.34 -20.78 3.52
CA LYS A 4 -9.10 -20.34 2.14
C LYS A 4 -10.09 -19.25 1.75
N LEU A 5 -9.59 -18.22 1.07
CA LEU A 5 -10.43 -17.25 0.41
C LEU A 5 -11.19 -17.95 -0.73
N GLN A 6 -12.42 -17.50 -0.93
CA GLN A 6 -13.31 -17.98 -2.00
C GLN A 6 -13.68 -16.78 -2.87
N LEU A 7 -13.51 -16.89 -4.18
CA LEU A 7 -13.78 -15.80 -5.13
C LEU A 7 -15.25 -15.33 -5.08
N ASN A 8 -16.19 -16.23 -4.85
CA ASN A 8 -17.62 -15.91 -4.80
C ASN A 8 -18.11 -15.47 -3.41
N ARG A 9 -17.21 -15.01 -2.53
CA ARG A 9 -17.54 -14.60 -1.17
C ARG A 9 -16.86 -13.28 -0.83
N LYS A 10 -17.60 -12.36 -0.23
CA LYS A 10 -17.05 -11.12 0.31
C LYS A 10 -16.13 -11.41 1.50
N HIS A 11 -14.91 -10.89 1.44
CA HIS A 11 -13.93 -10.96 2.53
C HIS A 11 -13.72 -9.57 3.09
N VAL A 12 -14.28 -9.31 4.27
CA VAL A 12 -14.35 -7.97 4.89
C VAL A 12 -12.99 -7.33 5.20
N PHE A 13 -11.89 -8.07 5.13
CA PHE A 13 -10.53 -7.55 5.30
C PHE A 13 -9.82 -7.24 3.98
N ILE A 14 -10.45 -7.57 2.84
CA ILE A 14 -9.95 -7.35 1.48
C ILE A 14 -10.87 -6.34 0.77
N ASP A 15 -12.18 -6.53 0.90
CA ASP A 15 -13.21 -5.65 0.37
C ASP A 15 -14.11 -5.14 1.50
N TRP A 16 -13.96 -3.85 1.81
CA TRP A 16 -14.72 -3.12 2.83
C TRP A 16 -15.92 -2.36 2.26
N SER A 17 -16.14 -2.37 0.94
CA SER A 17 -17.31 -1.74 0.33
C SER A 17 -18.58 -2.24 1.02
N LEU A 18 -19.59 -1.40 1.27
CA LEU A 18 -20.87 -1.81 1.86
C LEU A 18 -20.79 -2.49 3.25
N VAL A 19 -19.67 -2.38 3.98
CA VAL A 19 -19.61 -2.74 5.42
C VAL A 19 -20.01 -1.51 6.22
N GLU A 20 -21.31 -1.33 6.43
CA GLU A 20 -21.82 -0.28 7.31
C GLU A 20 -21.85 -0.77 8.76
N ALA A 21 -20.83 -0.43 9.54
CA ALA A 21 -20.91 -0.55 10.98
C ALA A 21 -21.80 0.57 11.53
N GLY A 22 -23.11 0.31 11.64
CA GLY A 22 -24.03 1.15 12.42
C GLY A 22 -24.52 2.45 11.80
N ASN A 23 -24.57 2.58 10.47
CA ASN A 23 -25.06 3.82 9.84
C ASN A 23 -26.57 3.81 9.58
N GLY A 24 -27.36 3.65 10.65
CA GLY A 24 -28.81 3.91 10.63
C GLY A 24 -29.09 5.36 11.02
N ASN A 25 -28.71 6.35 10.21
CA ASN A 25 -29.08 7.73 10.52
C ASN A 25 -30.59 7.92 10.36
N SER A 26 -31.29 8.22 11.46
CA SER A 26 -32.64 8.74 11.40
C SER A 26 -32.61 10.17 10.84
N TRP A 27 -33.15 10.35 9.64
CA TRP A 27 -33.23 11.65 8.95
C TRP A 27 -34.13 12.70 9.65
N SER A 28 -34.67 12.38 10.83
CA SER A 28 -35.71 13.17 11.52
C SER A 28 -35.39 13.54 12.98
N GLY A 29 -34.17 13.32 13.49
CA GLY A 29 -33.84 13.63 14.88
C GLY A 29 -34.56 12.77 15.92
N THR A 30 -35.20 11.68 15.49
CA THR A 30 -35.79 10.65 16.36
C THR A 30 -34.75 9.54 16.56
N THR A 31 -34.43 9.17 17.80
CA THR A 31 -33.37 8.18 18.10
C THR A 31 -33.71 6.74 17.71
N ASP A 32 -34.95 6.47 17.27
CA ASP A 32 -35.42 5.15 16.87
C ASP A 32 -35.98 5.14 15.44
N PRO A 33 -35.18 4.81 14.42
CA PRO A 33 -35.70 4.46 13.11
C PRO A 33 -36.55 3.17 13.18
N TRP A 34 -37.83 3.26 12.81
CA TRP A 34 -38.83 2.17 12.90
C TRP A 34 -38.49 0.89 12.11
N PHE A 35 -37.49 0.93 11.23
CA PHE A 35 -37.01 -0.21 10.44
C PHE A 35 -35.68 -0.80 10.91
N MET A 36 -35.08 -0.27 11.98
CA MET A 36 -33.89 -0.88 12.56
C MET A 36 -34.30 -2.09 13.41
N PRO A 37 -33.78 -3.30 13.13
CA PRO A 37 -34.02 -4.46 13.98
C PRO A 37 -33.44 -4.20 15.38
N ASN A 38 -34.29 -4.25 16.39
CA ASN A 38 -33.88 -4.18 17.79
C ASN A 38 -33.29 -5.51 18.26
N GLY A 39 -32.24 -5.46 19.09
CA GLY A 39 -31.62 -6.66 19.68
C GLY A 39 -30.50 -7.30 18.85
N ILE A 40 -29.99 -6.63 17.82
CA ILE A 40 -28.79 -7.06 17.09
C ILE A 40 -27.57 -6.35 17.65
N GLU A 41 -26.54 -7.12 18.00
CA GLU A 41 -25.23 -6.61 18.41
C GLU A 41 -24.19 -7.01 17.35
N LEU A 42 -23.51 -6.03 16.75
CA LEU A 42 -22.32 -6.30 15.94
C LEU A 42 -21.17 -6.64 16.88
N ARG A 43 -20.78 -7.91 16.91
CA ARG A 43 -19.57 -8.36 17.61
C ARG A 43 -18.48 -8.62 16.58
N THR A 44 -17.36 -7.94 16.70
CA THR A 44 -16.13 -8.39 16.03
C THR A 44 -15.70 -9.69 16.70
N PHE A 45 -15.48 -10.73 15.91
CA PHE A 45 -14.78 -11.91 16.43
C PHE A 45 -13.36 -11.48 16.80
N SER A 46 -12.84 -11.97 17.93
CA SER A 46 -11.44 -11.74 18.28
C SER A 46 -10.57 -12.25 17.11
N PRO A 47 -9.72 -11.39 16.52
CA PRO A 47 -8.86 -11.83 15.43
C PRO A 47 -7.97 -12.95 15.96
N THR A 48 -7.98 -14.08 15.27
CA THR A 48 -7.08 -15.19 15.58
C THR A 48 -5.85 -15.03 14.72
N VAL A 49 -4.70 -14.79 15.35
CA VAL A 49 -3.41 -14.82 14.65
C VAL A 49 -3.08 -16.28 14.38
N HIS A 50 -2.97 -16.64 13.09
CA HIS A 50 -2.55 -17.99 12.72
C HIS A 50 -1.05 -18.15 13.04
N PRO A 51 -0.60 -19.30 13.59
CA PRO A 51 0.81 -19.49 13.96
C PRO A 51 1.74 -19.51 12.74
N GLU A 52 1.23 -20.01 11.61
CA GLU A 52 1.97 -20.04 10.34
C GLU A 52 1.70 -18.76 9.55
N PRO A 53 2.73 -17.99 9.16
CA PRO A 53 2.60 -16.86 8.26
C PRO A 53 2.28 -17.32 6.83
N ILE A 54 1.49 -16.51 6.12
CA ILE A 54 1.14 -16.78 4.70
C ILE A 54 2.26 -16.43 3.71
N LEU A 55 3.26 -15.68 4.17
CA LEU A 55 4.43 -15.29 3.38
C LEU A 55 5.65 -15.19 4.29
N LEU A 56 6.74 -15.87 3.92
CA LEU A 56 8.05 -15.80 4.58
C LEU A 56 9.07 -15.21 3.60
N PRO A 57 10.14 -14.54 4.07
CA PRO A 57 11.22 -14.14 3.18
C PRO A 57 11.97 -15.39 2.68
N GLU A 58 11.84 -15.67 1.39
CA GLU A 58 12.43 -16.84 0.70
C GLU A 58 13.38 -16.43 -0.43
N LYS A 59 13.33 -15.16 -0.85
CA LYS A 59 14.16 -14.63 -1.94
C LYS A 59 15.19 -13.60 -1.47
N PRO A 60 16.33 -13.43 -2.17
CA PRO A 60 17.40 -12.52 -1.75
C PRO A 60 16.97 -11.04 -1.61
N TRP A 61 16.05 -10.57 -2.45
CA TRP A 61 15.56 -9.19 -2.44
C TRP A 61 14.58 -8.87 -1.29
N GLU A 62 14.09 -9.88 -0.58
CA GLU A 62 13.23 -9.78 0.61
C GLU A 62 13.90 -10.33 1.87
N ALA A 63 15.17 -10.77 1.77
CA ALA A 63 15.86 -11.52 2.81
C ALA A 63 16.06 -10.76 4.13
N TYR A 64 16.04 -9.42 4.11
CA TYR A 64 16.13 -8.63 5.34
C TYR A 64 14.78 -8.52 6.04
N LEU A 65 13.74 -8.15 5.29
CA LEU A 65 12.41 -7.93 5.83
C LEU A 65 11.35 -7.94 4.72
N ILE A 66 10.27 -8.69 4.93
CA ILE A 66 8.97 -8.38 4.32
C ILE A 66 8.28 -7.41 5.27
N SER A 67 8.05 -6.19 4.81
CA SER A 67 7.47 -5.12 5.61
C SER A 67 6.01 -5.41 5.97
N SER A 68 5.48 -4.69 6.95
CA SER A 68 4.03 -4.70 7.25
C SER A 68 3.18 -4.06 6.15
N TRP A 69 3.81 -3.51 5.10
CA TRP A 69 3.13 -2.73 4.08
C TRP A 69 2.89 -3.56 2.85
N ALA A 70 1.62 -3.77 2.60
CA ALA A 70 1.16 -4.58 1.50
C ALA A 70 -0.22 -4.12 1.05
N THR A 71 -0.59 -4.47 -0.18
CA THR A 71 -1.94 -4.33 -0.71
C THR A 71 -2.35 -5.67 -1.29
N VAL A 72 -3.53 -6.13 -0.90
CA VAL A 72 -4.15 -7.34 -1.42
C VAL A 72 -5.53 -7.02 -1.97
N PHE A 73 -5.83 -7.47 -3.18
CA PHE A 73 -7.16 -7.42 -3.76
C PHE A 73 -7.33 -8.54 -4.78
N GLU A 74 -8.58 -8.89 -5.08
CA GLU A 74 -8.92 -9.85 -6.12
C GLU A 74 -9.07 -9.14 -7.47
N ASP A 75 -8.60 -9.78 -8.51
CA ASP A 75 -8.71 -9.29 -9.88
C ASP A 75 -8.65 -10.43 -10.89
N GLU A 76 -9.72 -10.58 -11.68
CA GLU A 76 -9.86 -11.58 -12.75
C GLU A 76 -9.66 -13.03 -12.27
N GLY A 77 -10.12 -13.34 -11.06
CA GLY A 77 -10.08 -14.66 -10.45
C GLY A 77 -8.81 -14.94 -9.64
N ILE A 78 -7.93 -13.96 -9.49
CA ILE A 78 -6.64 -14.10 -8.80
C ILE A 78 -6.52 -13.06 -7.69
N PHE A 79 -6.14 -13.49 -6.49
CA PHE A 79 -5.72 -12.59 -5.43
C PHE A 79 -4.30 -12.10 -5.74
N LYS A 80 -4.16 -10.79 -5.88
CA LYS A 80 -2.90 -10.09 -6.15
C LYS A 80 -2.38 -9.50 -4.87
N LEU A 81 -1.11 -9.77 -4.54
CA LEU A 81 -0.41 -9.21 -3.38
C LEU A 81 0.77 -8.38 -3.85
N TYR A 82 0.70 -7.09 -3.57
CA TYR A 82 1.83 -6.16 -3.68
C TYR A 82 2.40 -5.97 -2.29
N TYR A 83 3.67 -6.29 -2.08
CA TYR A 83 4.30 -6.19 -0.77
C TYR A 83 5.65 -5.51 -0.84
N GLU A 84 6.03 -4.82 0.23
CA GLU A 84 7.33 -4.18 0.31
C GLU A 84 8.38 -5.16 0.84
N GLY A 85 9.37 -5.45 -0.01
CA GLY A 85 10.53 -6.27 0.32
C GLY A 85 11.77 -5.40 0.55
N TYR A 86 12.53 -5.76 1.57
CA TYR A 86 13.83 -5.16 1.87
C TYR A 86 14.94 -6.19 1.73
N HIS A 87 16.07 -5.71 1.20
CA HIS A 87 17.35 -6.40 1.29
C HIS A 87 18.36 -5.53 2.02
N ALA A 88 19.32 -6.19 2.65
CA ALA A 88 20.45 -5.51 3.27
C ALA A 88 21.35 -4.88 2.17
N PRO A 89 21.94 -3.70 2.45
CA PRO A 89 22.95 -3.11 1.57
C PRO A 89 24.16 -4.05 1.43
N ASP A 90 24.83 -4.01 0.28
CA ASP A 90 26.03 -4.81 -0.01
C ASP A 90 27.26 -4.42 0.82
N VAL A 91 27.26 -3.23 1.42
CA VAL A 91 28.40 -2.68 2.14
C VAL A 91 27.98 -2.15 3.52
N VAL A 92 28.54 -2.74 4.58
CA VAL A 92 28.48 -2.20 5.95
C VAL A 92 29.76 -1.41 6.20
N THR A 93 29.77 -0.12 5.83
CA THR A 93 30.91 0.78 6.13
C THR A 93 30.60 1.68 7.32
N GLY A 94 31.09 1.31 8.50
CA GLY A 94 31.18 2.22 9.65
C GLY A 94 29.86 2.90 10.06
N LYS A 95 29.93 4.16 10.51
CA LYS A 95 28.79 4.94 11.03
C LYS A 95 27.79 5.39 9.96
N ASP A 96 28.10 5.19 8.68
CA ASP A 96 27.19 5.45 7.55
C ASP A 96 26.61 4.12 7.09
N VAL A 97 25.57 3.67 7.81
CA VAL A 97 24.75 2.53 7.40
C VAL A 97 24.12 2.89 6.06
N GLN A 98 24.58 2.30 4.95
CA GLN A 98 23.84 2.39 3.69
C GLN A 98 22.42 1.89 3.97
N LYS A 99 21.43 2.70 3.56
CA LYS A 99 20.04 2.50 3.96
C LYS A 99 19.47 1.26 3.26
N TYR A 100 18.67 0.49 3.98
CA TYR A 100 17.90 -0.61 3.41
C TYR A 100 17.14 -0.12 2.17
N VAL A 101 17.27 -0.84 1.06
CA VAL A 101 16.60 -0.49 -0.19
C VAL A 101 15.30 -1.27 -0.26
N SER A 102 14.18 -0.53 -0.20
CA SER A 102 12.84 -1.08 -0.38
C SER A 102 12.50 -1.24 -1.86
N GLN A 103 11.70 -2.26 -2.15
CA GLN A 103 11.16 -2.56 -3.47
C GLN A 103 9.73 -3.07 -3.33
N VAL A 104 8.89 -2.85 -4.34
CA VAL A 104 7.57 -3.47 -4.42
C VAL A 104 7.70 -4.78 -5.18
N CYS A 105 7.34 -5.86 -4.49
CA CYS A 105 7.30 -7.22 -5.00
C CYS A 105 5.85 -7.66 -5.22
N TYR A 106 5.66 -8.67 -6.07
CA TYR A 106 4.34 -9.18 -6.46
C TYR A 106 4.20 -10.67 -6.17
N ALA A 107 3.06 -11.09 -5.63
CA ALA A 107 2.70 -12.49 -5.50
C ALA A 107 1.23 -12.69 -5.87
N GLU A 108 0.89 -13.90 -6.28
CA GLU A 108 -0.45 -14.29 -6.71
C GLU A 108 -0.95 -15.51 -5.97
N SER A 109 -2.27 -15.60 -5.77
CA SER A 109 -2.91 -16.72 -5.10
C SER A 109 -4.32 -16.96 -5.63
N GLU A 110 -4.71 -18.23 -5.76
CA GLU A 110 -6.10 -18.60 -6.05
C GLU A 110 -6.97 -18.70 -4.78
N ASP A 111 -6.33 -18.79 -3.61
CA ASP A 111 -7.01 -19.08 -2.34
C ASP A 111 -6.61 -18.16 -1.18
N GLY A 112 -5.78 -17.15 -1.43
CA GLY A 112 -5.29 -16.16 -0.46
C GLY A 112 -4.42 -16.71 0.67
N VAL A 113 -4.07 -17.99 0.63
CA VAL A 113 -3.27 -18.66 1.65
C VAL A 113 -1.97 -19.18 1.04
N ASN A 114 -2.04 -19.76 -0.16
CA ASN A 114 -0.89 -20.27 -0.89
C ASN A 114 -0.48 -19.24 -1.94
N TRP A 115 0.67 -18.61 -1.74
CA TRP A 115 1.15 -17.52 -2.59
C TRP A 115 2.29 -17.98 -3.48
N VAL A 116 2.19 -17.69 -4.77
CA VAL A 116 3.23 -17.92 -5.77
C VAL A 116 3.92 -16.59 -6.07
N ARG A 117 5.26 -16.61 -6.11
CA ARG A 117 6.08 -15.48 -6.59
C ARG A 117 6.48 -15.76 -8.04
N PRO A 118 5.81 -15.18 -9.04
CA PRO A 118 6.15 -15.43 -10.43
C PRO A 118 7.53 -14.86 -10.79
N GLU A 119 8.22 -15.54 -11.69
CA GLU A 119 9.51 -15.10 -12.24
C GLU A 119 9.26 -14.08 -13.37
N LEU A 120 9.07 -12.82 -13.01
CA LEU A 120 8.64 -11.75 -13.91
C LEU A 120 9.80 -11.12 -14.70
N GLY A 121 10.97 -11.00 -14.08
CA GLY A 121 12.16 -10.39 -14.69
C GLY A 121 12.00 -8.94 -15.15
N ILE A 122 11.07 -8.22 -14.53
CA ILE A 122 10.86 -6.79 -14.77
C ILE A 122 11.98 -5.96 -14.14
N VAL A 123 12.43 -6.35 -12.94
CA VAL A 123 13.56 -5.70 -12.25
C VAL A 123 14.57 -6.76 -11.82
N ASN A 124 15.77 -6.68 -12.37
CA ASN A 124 16.85 -7.59 -11.99
C ASN A 124 17.38 -7.28 -10.58
N PHE A 125 17.73 -8.32 -9.84
CA PHE A 125 18.33 -8.19 -8.52
C PHE A 125 19.72 -8.81 -8.51
N LYS A 126 20.77 -7.98 -8.42
CA LYS A 126 22.18 -8.43 -8.34
C LYS A 126 22.58 -9.48 -9.40
N GLY A 127 22.05 -9.33 -10.61
CA GLY A 127 22.29 -10.25 -11.74
C GLY A 127 21.27 -11.38 -11.87
N GLU A 128 20.40 -11.59 -10.89
CA GLU A 128 19.23 -12.48 -11.01
C GLU A 128 18.14 -11.79 -11.82
N SER A 129 17.69 -12.44 -12.89
CA SER A 129 16.54 -12.02 -13.71
C SER A 129 15.23 -12.62 -13.24
N ASP A 130 15.25 -13.73 -12.51
CA ASP A 130 14.04 -14.49 -12.19
C ASP A 130 13.40 -13.95 -10.91
N THR A 131 13.06 -12.66 -10.94
CA THR A 131 12.54 -11.90 -9.78
C THR A 131 11.05 -11.63 -9.91
N ASN A 132 10.37 -11.48 -8.77
CA ASN A 132 8.97 -11.02 -8.69
C ASN A 132 8.88 -9.52 -8.35
N ILE A 133 9.94 -8.75 -8.60
CA ILE A 133 9.99 -7.33 -8.30
C ILE A 133 9.33 -6.56 -9.44
N VAL A 134 8.32 -5.74 -9.11
CA VAL A 134 7.55 -4.96 -10.08
C VAL A 134 7.91 -3.47 -10.06
N PHE A 135 8.46 -2.97 -8.95
CA PHE A 135 8.84 -1.58 -8.84
C PHE A 135 9.99 -1.37 -7.84
N SER A 136 10.99 -0.58 -8.21
CA SER A 136 12.17 -0.30 -7.40
C SER A 136 12.62 1.15 -7.58
N GLY A 137 13.68 1.54 -6.86
CA GLY A 137 14.35 2.82 -7.05
C GLY A 137 14.74 3.10 -8.52
N ILE A 138 14.98 2.09 -9.35
CA ILE A 138 15.33 2.26 -10.77
C ILE A 138 14.21 3.00 -11.51
N GLN A 139 12.95 2.62 -11.27
CA GLN A 139 11.79 3.22 -11.92
C GLN A 139 11.37 4.57 -11.30
N SER A 140 11.83 4.88 -10.09
CA SER A 140 11.48 6.10 -9.33
C SER A 140 12.66 7.05 -9.14
N SER A 141 13.49 7.21 -10.18
CA SER A 141 14.63 8.15 -10.20
C SER A 141 15.64 7.94 -9.07
N GLY A 142 15.93 6.69 -8.72
CA GLY A 142 16.86 6.28 -7.67
C GLY A 142 16.27 6.22 -6.26
N ILE A 143 14.99 6.53 -6.07
CA ILE A 143 14.37 6.64 -4.74
C ILE A 143 13.50 5.42 -4.46
N GLY A 144 13.93 4.53 -3.56
CA GLY A 144 13.17 3.33 -3.18
C GLY A 144 11.73 3.65 -2.76
N PRO A 145 10.71 2.95 -3.31
CA PRO A 145 9.31 3.15 -2.93
C PRO A 145 9.08 2.68 -1.50
N HIS A 146 8.32 3.45 -0.73
CA HIS A 146 8.05 3.13 0.67
C HIS A 146 6.55 3.14 0.94
N GLY A 147 5.98 2.03 1.38
CA GLY A 147 4.57 1.99 1.83
C GLY A 147 3.63 2.12 0.66
N ALA A 148 3.87 1.30 -0.36
CA ALA A 148 3.09 1.32 -1.57
C ALA A 148 1.65 0.87 -1.30
N THR A 149 0.70 1.59 -1.89
CA THR A 149 -0.70 1.17 -1.97
C THR A 149 -1.11 1.12 -3.41
N VAL A 150 -1.70 -0.01 -3.83
CA VAL A 150 -2.11 -0.28 -5.20
C VAL A 150 -3.62 -0.42 -5.29
N ILE A 151 -4.25 0.21 -6.29
CA ILE A 151 -5.64 -0.04 -6.64
C ILE A 151 -5.77 -0.37 -8.13
N LYS A 152 -6.82 -1.14 -8.47
CA LYS A 152 -7.37 -1.16 -9.82
C LYS A 152 -8.50 -0.13 -9.87
N ASP A 153 -8.27 0.94 -10.60
CA ASP A 153 -9.26 1.97 -10.88
C ASP A 153 -10.28 1.45 -11.90
N PRO A 154 -11.57 1.33 -11.53
CA PRO A 154 -12.62 0.84 -12.42
C PRO A 154 -12.94 1.82 -13.57
N ASN A 155 -12.56 3.09 -13.42
CA ASN A 155 -12.79 4.15 -14.42
C ASN A 155 -11.51 4.50 -15.19
N GLY A 156 -10.42 3.79 -14.95
CA GLY A 156 -9.12 4.08 -15.55
C GLY A 156 -9.08 3.69 -17.02
N SER A 157 -8.33 4.46 -17.81
CA SER A 157 -7.99 4.04 -19.17
C SER A 157 -7.20 2.73 -19.13
N VAL A 158 -7.22 1.97 -20.24
CA VAL A 158 -6.47 0.70 -20.35
C VAL A 158 -5.01 0.86 -19.91
N GLU A 159 -4.37 2.00 -20.24
CA GLU A 159 -2.97 2.29 -19.92
C GLU A 159 -2.71 2.65 -18.46
N THR A 160 -3.73 3.08 -17.71
CA THR A 160 -3.55 3.65 -16.36
C THR A 160 -4.48 3.05 -15.30
N ARG A 161 -5.13 1.92 -15.62
CA ARG A 161 -6.14 1.30 -14.77
C ARG A 161 -5.58 0.78 -13.44
N TYR A 162 -4.29 0.47 -13.34
CA TYR A 162 -3.65 0.27 -12.04
C TYR A 162 -2.93 1.54 -11.62
N LYS A 163 -3.11 1.89 -10.36
CA LYS A 163 -2.57 3.10 -9.76
C LYS A 163 -1.88 2.73 -8.46
N MET A 164 -0.69 3.26 -8.27
CA MET A 164 0.10 3.05 -7.07
C MET A 164 0.47 4.39 -6.47
N ILE A 165 0.34 4.52 -5.16
CA ILE A 165 0.97 5.60 -4.38
C ILE A 165 2.05 5.04 -3.50
N PHE A 166 3.12 5.79 -3.27
CA PHE A 166 4.21 5.38 -2.40
C PHE A 166 4.92 6.60 -1.81
N GLY A 167 5.39 6.47 -0.58
CA GLY A 167 6.31 7.40 0.05
C GLY A 167 7.67 7.34 -0.64
N SER A 168 8.30 8.50 -0.77
CA SER A 168 9.63 8.65 -1.34
C SER A 168 10.44 9.62 -0.49
N VAL A 169 11.73 9.34 -0.33
CA VAL A 169 12.65 10.20 0.40
C VAL A 169 13.71 10.71 -0.57
N ASN A 170 13.69 12.00 -0.86
CA ASN A 170 14.78 12.65 -1.57
C ASN A 170 15.79 13.15 -0.53
N GLU A 171 16.91 12.44 -0.39
CA GLU A 171 17.94 12.75 0.61
C GLU A 171 18.73 14.02 0.26
N GLU A 172 19.01 14.28 -1.03
CA GLU A 172 19.73 15.48 -1.48
C GLU A 172 18.94 16.75 -1.18
N LYS A 173 17.66 16.76 -1.55
CA LYS A 173 16.72 17.85 -1.31
C LYS A 173 16.11 17.81 0.08
N ARG A 174 16.35 16.73 0.83
CA ARG A 174 15.89 16.49 2.21
C ARG A 174 14.37 16.62 2.35
N THR A 175 13.64 16.09 1.37
CA THR A 175 12.19 16.12 1.32
C THR A 175 11.60 14.73 1.30
N ARG A 176 10.47 14.56 1.99
CA ARG A 176 9.64 13.36 1.93
C ARG A 176 8.33 13.69 1.23
N HIS A 177 8.00 12.93 0.20
CA HIS A 177 6.82 13.15 -0.62
C HIS A 177 6.06 11.87 -0.84
N LEU A 178 4.74 11.98 -1.04
CA LEU A 178 3.95 10.92 -1.63
C LEU A 178 4.00 11.08 -3.16
N ARG A 179 4.39 10.01 -3.84
CA ARG A 179 4.47 9.93 -5.30
C ARG A 179 3.46 8.91 -5.82
N GLY A 180 3.25 8.95 -7.13
CA GLY A 180 2.37 8.04 -7.84
C GLY A 180 3.09 7.27 -8.94
N ALA A 181 2.49 6.17 -9.36
CA ALA A 181 2.80 5.45 -10.60
C ALA A 181 1.52 4.85 -11.18
N THR A 182 1.55 4.56 -12.48
CA THR A 182 0.43 3.91 -13.19
C THR A 182 0.91 2.70 -13.97
N SER A 183 0.01 1.74 -14.20
CA SER A 183 0.30 0.55 -14.99
C SER A 183 -0.97 0.06 -15.71
N PRO A 184 -0.86 -0.50 -16.93
CA PRO A 184 -1.98 -1.12 -17.63
C PRO A 184 -2.45 -2.43 -16.98
N GLU A 185 -1.50 -3.24 -16.48
CA GLU A 185 -1.72 -4.59 -15.98
C GLU A 185 -1.32 -4.79 -14.51
N GLY A 186 -0.71 -3.77 -13.91
CA GLY A 186 -0.28 -3.77 -12.51
C GLY A 186 1.09 -4.41 -12.30
N LEU A 187 1.89 -4.59 -13.36
CA LEU A 187 3.23 -5.20 -13.30
C LEU A 187 4.31 -4.25 -13.82
N HIS A 188 4.13 -3.67 -15.01
CA HIS A 188 5.02 -2.65 -15.56
C HIS A 188 4.53 -1.26 -15.18
N TRP A 189 5.23 -0.66 -14.23
CA TRP A 189 4.86 0.62 -13.64
C TRP A 189 5.61 1.79 -14.26
N THR A 190 4.87 2.83 -14.62
CA THR A 190 5.39 4.14 -15.05
C THR A 190 5.23 5.13 -13.90
N ALA A 191 6.34 5.63 -13.36
CA ALA A 191 6.32 6.62 -12.29
C ALA A 191 5.80 7.98 -12.80
N ILE A 192 5.00 8.64 -11.97
CA ILE A 192 4.56 10.02 -12.21
C ILE A 192 5.72 10.95 -11.83
N PRO A 193 6.12 11.89 -12.73
CA PRO A 193 7.31 12.73 -12.51
C PRO A 193 7.24 13.60 -11.25
N ASP A 194 6.07 14.17 -10.97
CA ASP A 194 5.85 15.09 -9.87
C ASP A 194 5.24 14.38 -8.64
N PRO A 195 5.58 14.84 -7.42
CA PRO A 195 4.87 14.43 -6.21
C PRO A 195 3.35 14.68 -6.30
N LEU A 196 2.57 13.71 -5.83
CA LEU A 196 1.13 13.91 -5.62
C LEU A 196 0.88 14.73 -4.35
N ILE A 197 1.71 14.52 -3.32
CA ILE A 197 1.62 15.23 -2.03
C ILE A 197 3.03 15.61 -1.57
N TYR A 198 3.20 16.89 -1.23
CA TYR A 198 4.49 17.48 -0.85
C TYR A 198 4.83 17.43 0.65
N HIS A 199 3.93 16.93 1.50
CA HIS A 199 4.21 16.75 2.93
C HIS A 199 4.67 15.32 3.25
N ALA A 200 5.38 15.17 4.37
CA ALA A 200 5.97 13.91 4.77
C ALA A 200 4.90 12.92 5.22
N CYS A 201 4.90 11.72 4.63
CA CYS A 201 4.12 10.57 5.07
C CYS A 201 5.09 9.54 5.69
N ASP A 202 4.76 9.03 6.87
CA ASP A 202 5.64 8.11 7.61
C ASP A 202 5.06 6.69 7.76
N THR A 203 3.94 6.42 7.08
CA THR A 203 3.30 5.11 6.94
C THR A 203 2.91 4.84 5.51
N GLN A 204 2.46 3.61 5.23
CA GLN A 204 1.61 3.34 4.09
C GLN A 204 0.39 4.28 4.13
N SER A 205 0.24 5.08 3.08
CA SER A 205 -0.94 5.94 2.86
C SER A 205 -1.99 5.12 2.10
N VAL A 206 -3.26 5.38 2.36
CA VAL A 206 -4.35 4.62 1.72
C VAL A 206 -4.89 5.40 0.53
N LEU A 207 -4.94 4.77 -0.64
CA LEU A 207 -5.59 5.27 -1.85
C LEU A 207 -6.86 4.46 -2.10
N ALA A 208 -7.96 5.13 -2.43
CA ALA A 208 -9.17 4.50 -2.91
C ALA A 208 -9.86 5.38 -3.95
N TRP A 209 -10.61 4.77 -4.86
CA TRP A 209 -11.62 5.46 -5.66
C TRP A 209 -12.96 5.40 -4.90
N ASP A 210 -13.58 6.56 -4.70
CA ASP A 210 -14.91 6.68 -4.11
C ASP A 210 -15.93 6.73 -5.24
N GLU A 211 -16.66 5.63 -5.45
CA GLU A 211 -17.65 5.49 -6.52
C GLU A 211 -18.88 6.40 -6.32
N ASP A 212 -19.26 6.65 -5.07
CA ASP A 212 -20.47 7.43 -4.76
C ASP A 212 -20.25 8.91 -5.06
N GLU A 213 -19.04 9.40 -4.77
CA GLU A 213 -18.67 10.81 -4.93
C GLU A 213 -17.94 11.08 -6.26
N GLY A 214 -17.35 10.05 -6.89
CA GLY A 214 -16.58 10.17 -8.13
C GLY A 214 -15.24 10.89 -7.93
N PHE A 215 -14.54 10.60 -6.83
CA PHE A 215 -13.22 11.16 -6.52
C PHE A 215 -12.25 10.09 -6.01
N TYR A 216 -10.97 10.25 -6.32
CA TYR A 216 -9.91 9.61 -5.56
C TYR A 216 -9.85 10.20 -4.16
N ARG A 217 -9.65 9.33 -3.17
CA ARG A 217 -9.32 9.69 -1.80
C ARG A 217 -7.96 9.14 -1.43
N ILE A 218 -7.15 10.00 -0.82
CA ILE A 218 -5.90 9.60 -0.19
C ILE A 218 -5.98 9.95 1.28
N TYR A 219 -5.74 8.97 2.15
CA TYR A 219 -5.59 9.17 3.59
C TYR A 219 -4.12 9.00 3.97
N THR A 220 -3.56 10.02 4.62
CA THR A 220 -2.15 10.03 5.00
C THR A 220 -1.99 10.14 6.51
N ARG A 221 -0.86 9.63 7.01
CA ARG A 221 -0.35 9.94 8.33
C ARG A 221 1.08 10.42 8.19
N GLY A 222 1.41 11.51 8.87
CA GLY A 222 2.77 11.99 8.94
C GLY A 222 2.87 13.39 9.52
N TYR A 223 3.76 14.19 8.95
CA TYR A 223 4.06 15.53 9.42
C TYR A 223 3.64 16.55 8.37
N ARG A 224 2.88 17.57 8.78
CA ARG A 224 2.49 18.67 7.88
C ARG A 224 3.70 19.40 7.29
N ASN A 225 4.79 19.48 8.06
CA ASN A 225 6.03 20.11 7.66
C ASN A 225 7.12 19.06 7.45
N GLN A 226 8.08 19.38 6.59
CA GLN A 226 9.31 18.62 6.46
C GLN A 226 10.17 18.76 7.73
N SER A 227 11.10 17.82 7.96
CA SER A 227 12.04 17.92 9.08
C SER A 227 12.98 19.12 8.93
N GLU A 228 13.40 19.68 10.06
CA GLU A 228 14.47 20.68 10.13
C GLU A 228 15.83 20.01 10.40
N LEU A 229 16.93 20.69 10.06
CA LEU A 229 18.27 20.27 10.46
C LEU A 229 18.70 21.02 11.71
N ILE A 230 18.94 20.29 12.80
CA ILE A 230 19.50 20.86 14.03
C ILE A 230 20.73 20.01 14.37
N GLU A 231 21.90 20.64 14.42
CA GLU A 231 23.18 19.98 14.73
C GLU A 231 23.47 18.72 13.89
N GLY A 232 23.15 18.78 12.59
CA GLY A 232 23.36 17.64 11.67
C GLY A 232 22.36 16.50 11.83
N ARG A 233 21.34 16.65 12.69
CA ARG A 233 20.27 15.67 12.88
C ARG A 233 18.93 16.18 12.34
N HIS A 234 18.15 15.25 11.80
CA HIS A 234 16.77 15.53 11.41
C HIS A 234 15.91 15.64 12.67
N VAL A 235 15.29 16.81 12.85
CA VAL A 235 14.30 17.03 13.90
C VAL A 235 12.94 17.16 13.24
N TRP A 236 12.09 16.17 13.51
CA TRP A 236 10.71 16.16 13.04
C TRP A 236 9.83 16.91 14.03
N PRO A 237 8.75 17.56 13.56
CA PRO A 237 7.73 18.10 14.47
C PRO A 237 7.23 17.01 15.43
N GLU A 238 6.97 17.34 16.69
CA GLU A 238 6.59 16.32 17.69
C GLU A 238 5.26 15.62 17.36
N ARG A 239 4.34 16.33 16.70
CA ARG A 239 2.99 15.85 16.43
C ARG A 239 2.85 15.31 15.02
N ARG A 240 2.47 14.04 14.93
CA ARG A 240 1.93 13.44 13.70
C ARG A 240 0.47 13.80 13.55
N THR A 241 0.04 13.99 12.31
CA THR A 241 -1.36 14.25 11.96
C THR A 241 -1.85 13.21 10.96
N ILE A 242 -3.14 12.91 11.03
CA ILE A 242 -3.87 12.22 9.96
C ILE A 242 -4.45 13.31 9.07
N ASP A 243 -4.37 13.13 7.76
CA ASP A 243 -4.95 14.03 6.77
C ASP A 243 -5.64 13.25 5.66
N HIS A 244 -6.41 13.95 4.83
CA HIS A 244 -6.98 13.39 3.61
C HIS A 244 -6.97 14.39 2.46
N SER A 245 -6.86 13.86 1.24
CA SER A 245 -7.01 14.61 -0.01
C SER A 245 -8.12 13.98 -0.85
N ARG A 246 -8.79 14.80 -1.65
CA ARG A 246 -9.74 14.35 -2.67
C ARG A 246 -9.41 14.99 -4.02
N SER A 247 -9.49 14.21 -5.11
CA SER A 247 -9.22 14.70 -6.46
C SER A 247 -10.05 13.95 -7.49
N LYS A 248 -10.46 14.61 -8.58
CA LYS A 248 -11.14 13.95 -9.70
C LYS A 248 -10.16 13.15 -10.55
N ASP A 249 -8.96 13.69 -10.69
CA ASP A 249 -7.87 13.11 -11.45
C ASP A 249 -6.83 12.51 -10.51
N PHE A 250 -6.09 11.51 -10.97
CA PHE A 250 -5.08 10.85 -10.14
C PHE A 250 -3.81 11.70 -9.96
N PHE A 251 -3.41 12.46 -10.97
CA PHE A 251 -2.22 13.32 -10.99
C PHE A 251 -2.40 14.49 -11.95
#